data_AF-A0A7S4AXC8-F1
#
_entry.id   AF-A0A7S4AXC8-F1
#
_cell.length_a   1.000
_cell.length_b   1.000
_cell.length_c   1.000
_cell.angle_alpha   90.00
_cell.angle_beta   90.00
_cell.angle_gamma   90.00
#
_symmetry.space_group_name_H-M   'P 1'
#
loop_
_entity.id
_entity.type
_entity.pdbx_description
1 polymer ?
#
loop_
_entity_poly.entity_id
_entity_poly.type
_entity_poly.pdbx_seq_one_letter_code
_entity_poly.pdbx_strand_id
1 'polypeptide(L)'
;MEEYGRKNTTWWLLLLPLLLVAACDLAAAQECTNDAFTSSTSNSKKEVNIGGAVNNDDNVADRVVRDVCKWDVEAGREKCHSLSDNDDDDSIEDGYYGGEDIREDEEYHEEDDEGISEDEDEEYHEEEDEEYQEEYHEGISEDEEYYQYRKHPENGEEWDVWKHGGKTEIYYALNCPKFNLDTFESQDFENTSFENIHTIETWKTFNRIYNEIIADARGDPELEQDSTIPPTFGKHGFQFPIEIKFDRAVGRGVYALTDIPKGSLLYLSTNNAAFLHGQTFRNFMKALPSKLACDVVIWSFVRWVSLESEENDRHMVCVDLDEGSFINSANNKDDYNMALGNDDGIGYDEGTEEENRQLWFGCKMKFWASRDIRAGEEIRADYSDFAEIHGWKYLGL
;
A
#
# COMPACT_ATOMS: atom_id res chain seq x y z
N MET A 1 -24.55 -53.36 24.65
CA MET A 1 -24.99 -54.19 25.79
C MET A 1 -23.80 -54.31 26.73
N GLU A 2 -24.02 -53.98 28.01
CA GLU A 2 -23.13 -54.21 29.18
C GLU A 2 -21.83 -53.36 29.19
N GLU A 3 -21.65 -52.30 29.98
CA GLU A 3 -21.90 -52.02 31.41
C GLU A 3 -20.93 -52.75 32.38
N TYR A 4 -20.52 -52.04 33.45
CA TYR A 4 -19.50 -52.30 34.50
C TYR A 4 -18.12 -51.66 34.27
N GLY A 5 -17.55 -50.83 35.17
CA GLY A 5 -17.98 -50.38 36.49
C GLY A 5 -16.90 -49.53 37.16
N ARG A 6 -17.32 -48.40 37.76
CA ARG A 6 -16.54 -47.51 38.65
C ARG A 6 -16.16 -48.20 39.97
N LYS A 7 -15.06 -47.73 40.59
CA LYS A 7 -14.97 -47.09 41.96
C LYS A 7 -13.50 -47.01 42.41
N ASN A 8 -12.95 -45.80 42.58
CA ASN A 8 -12.84 -44.99 43.82
C ASN A 8 -11.59 -45.29 44.66
N THR A 9 -10.80 -44.24 44.97
CA THR A 9 -10.40 -43.69 46.31
C THR A 9 -9.02 -43.00 46.17
N THR A 10 -8.87 -41.67 46.16
CA THR A 10 -8.88 -40.65 47.24
C THR A 10 -7.72 -40.73 48.27
N TRP A 11 -7.12 -39.56 48.58
CA TRP A 11 -6.13 -39.18 49.63
C TRP A 11 -4.65 -39.35 49.21
N TRP A 12 -3.79 -38.31 49.19
CA TRP A 12 -3.53 -37.30 50.22
C TRP A 12 -3.15 -35.90 49.66
N LEU A 13 -3.78 -34.88 50.25
CA LEU A 13 -3.31 -33.50 50.41
C LEU A 13 -2.52 -33.44 51.74
N LEU A 14 -1.49 -32.59 51.85
CA LEU A 14 -1.27 -31.63 52.96
C LEU A 14 0.16 -31.03 52.94
N LEU A 15 0.20 -29.68 52.92
CA LEU A 15 1.07 -28.78 53.72
C LEU A 15 2.57 -28.73 53.34
N LEU A 16 3.31 -27.63 53.32
CA LEU A 16 3.18 -26.18 53.61
C LEU A 16 4.57 -25.53 53.24
N PRO A 17 4.88 -24.24 53.50
CA PRO A 17 5.44 -23.34 52.49
C PRO A 17 6.80 -22.72 52.94
N LEU A 18 7.07 -21.49 52.44
CA LEU A 18 8.00 -20.46 52.94
C LEU A 18 9.49 -20.58 52.55
N LEU A 19 9.95 -19.65 51.71
CA LEU A 19 10.83 -18.56 52.17
C LEU A 19 11.01 -17.47 51.09
N LEU A 20 10.50 -16.28 51.42
CA LEU A 20 10.88 -14.95 50.93
C LEU A 20 12.05 -14.44 51.80
N VAL A 21 12.68 -13.33 51.38
CA VAL A 21 13.78 -12.55 52.02
C VAL A 21 15.17 -12.96 51.46
N ALA A 22 15.99 -12.09 50.83
CA ALA A 22 16.23 -10.68 51.11
C ALA A 22 16.54 -9.84 49.84
N ALA A 23 15.92 -8.67 49.78
CA ALA A 23 16.55 -7.45 49.31
C ALA A 23 17.27 -6.80 50.51
N CYS A 24 18.46 -6.24 50.30
CA CYS A 24 18.98 -5.15 51.10
C CYS A 24 20.12 -4.44 50.36
N ASP A 25 20.00 -3.11 50.38
CA ASP A 25 20.86 -2.07 49.84
C ASP A 25 22.31 -2.10 50.36
N LEU A 26 23.22 -1.46 49.60
CA LEU A 26 24.01 -0.38 50.19
C LEU A 26 24.45 0.65 49.15
N ALA A 27 23.99 1.88 49.39
CA ALA A 27 24.39 3.12 48.75
C ALA A 27 25.67 3.71 49.36
N ALA A 28 26.44 4.43 48.56
CA ALA A 28 27.23 5.65 48.87
C ALA A 28 27.89 6.09 47.53
N ALA A 29 27.71 7.29 46.99
CA ALA A 29 27.96 8.56 47.66
C ALA A 29 27.02 9.71 47.20
N GLN A 30 26.62 10.45 48.22
CA GLN A 30 26.07 11.80 48.32
C GLN A 30 27.21 12.81 48.04
N GLU A 31 27.04 13.99 47.43
CA GLU A 31 26.41 15.25 47.90
C GLU A 31 26.69 16.31 46.78
N CYS A 32 25.77 17.19 46.36
CA CYS A 32 25.46 18.47 47.02
C CYS A 32 24.24 19.15 46.35
N THR A 33 23.22 19.48 47.18
CA THR A 33 22.49 20.78 47.34
C THR A 33 22.01 21.57 46.11
N ASN A 34 20.91 22.33 46.06
CA ASN A 34 19.71 22.72 46.84
C ASN A 34 19.01 23.72 45.85
N ASP A 35 17.70 23.75 45.63
CA ASP A 35 16.69 24.55 46.34
C ASP A 35 15.37 24.30 45.55
N ALA A 36 14.30 23.76 46.14
CA ALA A 36 13.27 24.45 46.91
C ALA A 36 12.52 25.57 46.13
N PHE A 37 11.31 25.27 45.65
CA PHE A 37 10.12 26.07 46.03
C PHE A 37 8.78 25.34 45.73
N THR A 38 7.99 25.26 46.81
CA THR A 38 6.55 25.01 47.01
C THR A 38 5.62 25.75 46.02
N SER A 39 4.33 25.48 45.80
CA SER A 39 3.31 24.51 46.27
C SER A 39 2.00 24.86 45.52
N SER A 40 1.09 23.88 45.36
CA SER A 40 -0.39 23.97 45.34
C SER A 40 -1.08 25.03 44.44
N THR A 41 -2.17 24.77 43.74
CA THR A 41 -3.46 24.26 44.26
C THR A 41 -4.40 24.03 43.07
N SER A 42 -5.30 23.07 43.25
CA SER A 42 -6.52 22.81 42.48
C SER A 42 -7.50 24.00 42.41
N ASN A 43 -8.19 24.15 41.28
CA ASN A 43 -9.57 24.64 41.08
C ASN A 43 -9.77 24.76 39.56
N SER A 44 -10.93 24.62 38.92
CA SER A 44 -12.29 24.18 39.21
C SER A 44 -13.02 24.41 37.87
N LYS A 45 -13.96 23.54 37.52
CA LYS A 45 -14.87 23.64 36.36
C LYS A 45 -15.41 25.07 36.16
N LYS A 46 -15.48 25.50 34.90
CA LYS A 46 -16.42 26.54 34.47
C LYS A 46 -16.99 26.17 33.10
N GLU A 47 -18.16 25.53 33.12
CA GLU A 47 -19.06 25.45 31.98
C GLU A 47 -19.65 26.85 31.75
N VAL A 48 -19.59 27.32 30.50
CA VAL A 48 -20.32 28.50 30.06
C VAL A 48 -21.34 28.03 29.04
N ASN A 49 -22.60 27.99 29.48
CA ASN A 49 -23.78 27.88 28.65
C ASN A 49 -24.14 29.29 28.16
N ILE A 50 -24.17 29.51 26.84
CA ILE A 50 -24.88 30.65 26.24
C ILE A 50 -25.94 30.06 25.32
N GLY A 51 -27.17 30.14 25.79
CA GLY A 51 -28.35 29.96 24.95
C GLY A 51 -28.66 31.27 24.21
N GLY A 52 -29.01 31.15 22.95
CA GLY A 52 -29.59 32.20 22.14
C GLY A 52 -30.39 31.57 21.00
N ALA A 53 -31.71 31.54 21.14
CA ALA A 53 -32.63 31.31 20.04
C ALA A 53 -32.98 32.65 19.37
N VAL A 54 -33.21 32.65 18.06
CA VAL A 54 -34.32 33.31 17.32
C VAL A 54 -34.02 33.38 15.80
N ASN A 55 -34.87 32.67 15.05
CA ASN A 55 -35.53 32.93 13.75
C ASN A 55 -34.79 33.35 12.45
N ASN A 56 -35.06 32.51 11.44
CA ASN A 56 -35.54 32.73 10.07
C ASN A 56 -34.71 33.43 8.97
N ASP A 57 -34.69 32.70 7.84
CA ASP A 57 -34.74 33.10 6.43
C ASP A 57 -33.64 34.03 5.91
N ASP A 58 -32.73 33.48 5.09
CA ASP A 58 -32.56 33.91 3.70
C ASP A 58 -31.53 33.04 2.95
N ASN A 59 -31.84 32.77 1.67
CA ASN A 59 -30.99 32.14 0.69
C ASN A 59 -29.66 32.90 0.53
N VAL A 60 -28.54 32.26 0.87
CA VAL A 60 -27.21 32.69 0.42
C VAL A 60 -26.48 31.46 -0.09
N ALA A 61 -26.09 31.50 -1.37
CA ALA A 61 -25.22 30.51 -1.98
C ALA A 61 -23.86 30.52 -1.28
N ASP A 62 -23.48 29.39 -0.70
CA ASP A 62 -22.16 29.17 -0.10
C ASP A 62 -21.07 29.28 -1.17
N ARG A 63 -20.37 30.42 -1.18
CA ARG A 63 -19.11 30.60 -1.91
C ARG A 63 -18.00 30.02 -1.02
N VAL A 64 -17.63 28.77 -1.28
CA VAL A 64 -16.50 28.12 -0.59
C VAL A 64 -15.22 28.84 -0.98
N VAL A 65 -14.75 29.74 -0.11
CA VAL A 65 -13.38 30.29 -0.19
C VAL A 65 -12.45 29.19 0.31
N ARG A 66 -11.68 28.59 -0.61
CA ARG A 66 -10.64 27.62 -0.25
C ARG A 66 -9.38 28.40 0.14
N ASP A 67 -9.07 28.43 1.43
CA ASP A 67 -7.76 28.88 1.90
C ASP A 67 -6.71 27.84 1.49
N VAL A 68 -5.70 28.26 0.72
CA VAL A 68 -4.56 27.42 0.38
C VAL A 68 -3.48 27.65 1.43
N CYS A 69 -3.31 26.66 2.31
CA CYS A 69 -2.26 26.64 3.31
C CYS A 69 -1.06 25.83 2.78
N LYS A 70 0.14 26.37 2.89
CA LYS A 70 1.39 25.63 2.68
C LYS A 70 2.17 25.57 3.98
N TRP A 71 2.74 24.40 4.25
CA TRP A 71 3.61 24.19 5.40
C TRP A 71 5.00 24.77 5.11
N ASP A 72 5.42 25.75 5.90
CA ASP A 72 6.74 26.37 5.79
C ASP A 72 7.72 25.61 6.69
N VAL A 73 8.61 24.83 6.05
CA VAL A 73 9.55 23.92 6.72
C VAL A 73 10.61 24.70 7.51
N GLU A 74 10.99 25.90 7.08
CA GLU A 74 11.98 26.72 7.79
C GLU A 74 11.37 27.41 9.00
N ALA A 75 10.10 27.83 8.91
CA ALA A 75 9.41 28.52 9.99
C ALA A 75 8.74 27.58 11.00
N GLY A 76 8.65 26.28 10.71
CA GLY A 76 8.00 25.29 11.56
C GLY A 76 6.52 25.62 11.85
N ARG A 77 5.84 26.26 10.90
CA ARG A 77 4.43 26.66 11.03
C ARG A 77 3.72 26.70 9.68
N GLU A 78 2.41 26.54 9.73
CA GLU A 78 1.54 26.63 8.57
C GLU A 78 1.29 28.11 8.21
N LYS A 79 1.47 28.45 6.93
CA LYS A 79 1.25 29.81 6.42
C LYS A 79 0.16 29.74 5.35
N CYS A 80 -0.98 30.35 5.67
CA CYS A 80 -2.12 30.46 4.76
C CYS A 80 -2.16 31.87 4.16
N HIS A 81 -2.40 31.96 2.86
CA HIS A 81 -2.58 33.22 2.16
C HIS A 81 -4.06 33.33 1.73
N SER A 82 -4.77 34.30 2.31
CA SER A 82 -6.10 34.68 1.82
C SER A 82 -5.92 35.55 0.59
N LEU A 83 -6.38 35.09 -0.57
CA LEU A 83 -6.50 35.94 -1.76
C LEU A 83 -7.63 36.94 -1.51
N SER A 84 -7.27 38.19 -1.22
CA SER A 84 -8.21 39.31 -1.25
C SER A 84 -8.06 40.03 -2.58
N ASP A 85 -9.06 39.91 -3.45
CA ASP A 85 -9.18 40.74 -4.65
C ASP A 85 -9.30 42.20 -4.23
N ASN A 86 -8.26 42.99 -4.47
CA ASN A 86 -8.25 44.44 -4.42
C ASN A 86 -7.17 44.93 -5.40
N ASP A 87 -7.56 45.07 -6.67
CA ASP A 87 -6.80 45.82 -7.67
C ASP A 87 -7.73 46.91 -8.26
N ASP A 88 -7.75 48.05 -7.58
CA ASP A 88 -8.02 49.40 -8.09
C ASP A 88 -6.66 50.13 -7.89
N ASP A 89 -6.10 51.01 -8.71
CA ASP A 89 -6.47 51.80 -9.89
C ASP A 89 -5.13 52.42 -10.38
N ASP A 90 -4.99 52.75 -11.67
CA ASP A 90 -4.49 54.06 -12.14
C ASP A 90 -4.10 54.08 -13.63
N SER A 91 -4.98 54.78 -14.36
CA SER A 91 -4.68 55.79 -15.38
C SER A 91 -4.16 55.37 -16.77
N ILE A 92 -4.99 55.64 -17.80
CA ILE A 92 -4.60 56.39 -19.00
C ILE A 92 -5.87 57.02 -19.62
N GLU A 93 -5.70 58.28 -20.01
CA GLU A 93 -6.69 59.27 -20.43
C GLU A 93 -7.34 59.04 -21.81
N ASP A 94 -8.58 59.56 -21.90
CA ASP A 94 -9.22 60.31 -22.99
C ASP A 94 -9.58 59.67 -24.34
N GLY A 95 -10.87 59.76 -24.70
CA GLY A 95 -11.27 59.81 -26.12
C GLY A 95 -12.74 59.50 -26.51
N TYR A 96 -13.68 60.39 -26.15
CA TYR A 96 -14.76 60.91 -27.01
C TYR A 96 -15.71 60.00 -27.87
N TYR A 97 -17.01 60.06 -27.50
CA TYR A 97 -18.28 60.07 -28.29
C TYR A 97 -18.71 58.92 -29.23
N GLY A 98 -19.88 58.34 -28.91
CA GLY A 98 -21.09 58.49 -29.75
C GLY A 98 -21.81 57.23 -30.27
N GLY A 99 -23.15 57.23 -30.16
CA GLY A 99 -24.11 56.50 -31.02
C GLY A 99 -24.51 55.11 -30.51
N GLU A 100 -25.72 54.92 -29.99
CA GLU A 100 -27.03 54.72 -30.69
C GLU A 100 -27.27 53.27 -31.17
N ASP A 101 -28.43 52.77 -30.71
CA ASP A 101 -29.29 51.66 -31.12
C ASP A 101 -29.00 50.88 -32.43
N ILE A 102 -29.28 49.56 -32.40
CA ILE A 102 -29.91 48.66 -33.43
C ILE A 102 -29.81 47.23 -32.81
N ARG A 103 -30.85 46.51 -32.36
CA ARG A 103 -32.00 45.81 -33.00
C ARG A 103 -31.66 44.69 -34.01
N GLU A 104 -32.39 43.57 -33.83
CA GLU A 104 -32.74 42.50 -34.80
C GLU A 104 -31.63 41.45 -35.04
N ASP A 105 -31.83 40.20 -34.60
CA ASP A 105 -32.56 39.07 -35.24
C ASP A 105 -31.65 38.30 -36.22
N GLU A 106 -31.16 37.11 -35.84
CA GLU A 106 -30.77 36.01 -36.76
C GLU A 106 -30.93 34.69 -35.97
N GLU A 107 -31.93 33.85 -36.20
CA GLU A 107 -32.34 33.07 -37.39
C GLU A 107 -31.60 31.72 -37.47
N TYR A 108 -32.42 30.66 -37.45
CA TYR A 108 -32.07 29.24 -37.46
C TYR A 108 -31.50 28.83 -38.82
N HIS A 109 -30.45 28.02 -38.82
CA HIS A 109 -30.07 27.22 -39.99
C HIS A 109 -30.04 25.74 -39.59
N GLU A 110 -31.13 25.04 -39.94
CA GLU A 110 -31.15 23.60 -40.18
C GLU A 110 -30.63 23.40 -41.61
N GLU A 111 -29.56 22.64 -41.78
CA GLU A 111 -29.19 22.04 -43.06
C GLU A 111 -29.14 20.52 -42.89
N ASP A 112 -30.18 19.89 -43.40
CA ASP A 112 -30.13 18.54 -43.95
C ASP A 112 -29.13 18.55 -45.13
N ASP A 113 -28.16 17.64 -45.15
CA ASP A 113 -27.53 17.26 -46.41
C ASP A 113 -27.41 15.73 -46.53
N GLU A 114 -27.82 15.30 -47.71
CA GLU A 114 -28.18 13.96 -48.10
C GLU A 114 -26.94 13.18 -48.56
N GLY A 115 -27.03 11.85 -48.45
CA GLY A 115 -26.54 10.95 -49.49
C GLY A 115 -25.03 10.74 -49.55
N ILE A 116 -24.56 9.70 -48.85
CA ILE A 116 -23.38 8.96 -49.29
C ILE A 116 -23.77 7.50 -49.51
N SER A 117 -23.32 7.05 -50.66
CA SER A 117 -23.72 5.91 -51.47
C SER A 117 -23.40 4.55 -50.87
N GLU A 118 -24.26 3.61 -51.24
CA GLU A 118 -24.10 2.17 -51.23
C GLU A 118 -22.84 1.72 -52.00
N ASP A 119 -22.38 0.51 -51.65
CA ASP A 119 -21.43 -0.35 -52.37
C ASP A 119 -19.93 -0.14 -52.11
N GLU A 120 -19.47 -0.56 -50.92
CA GLU A 120 -18.12 -1.13 -50.80
C GLU A 120 -18.23 -2.54 -50.22
N ASP A 121 -17.92 -3.52 -51.08
CA ASP A 121 -17.74 -4.92 -50.75
C ASP A 121 -16.58 -5.04 -49.74
N GLU A 122 -16.90 -5.09 -48.46
CA GLU A 122 -15.96 -5.49 -47.41
C GLU A 122 -15.62 -6.97 -47.60
N GLU A 123 -14.55 -7.18 -48.35
CA GLU A 123 -13.80 -8.43 -48.44
C GLU A 123 -13.30 -8.75 -47.02
N TYR A 124 -14.06 -9.58 -46.30
CA TYR A 124 -13.66 -10.21 -45.05
C TYR A 124 -12.36 -10.98 -45.30
N HIS A 125 -11.24 -10.32 -45.06
CA HIS A 125 -9.99 -11.00 -44.78
C HIS A 125 -10.20 -11.73 -43.46
N GLU A 126 -10.45 -13.04 -43.56
CA GLU A 126 -10.16 -13.99 -42.49
C GLU A 126 -8.66 -13.83 -42.19
N GLU A 127 -8.33 -12.90 -41.30
CA GLU A 127 -7.03 -12.87 -40.66
C GLU A 127 -6.93 -14.19 -39.92
N GLU A 128 -6.12 -15.09 -40.49
CA GLU A 128 -5.72 -16.33 -39.84
C GLU A 128 -5.19 -15.93 -38.47
N ASP A 129 -5.99 -16.19 -37.43
CA ASP A 129 -5.56 -16.15 -36.04
C ASP A 129 -4.28 -17.00 -35.98
N GLU A 130 -3.13 -16.35 -36.02
CA GLU A 130 -1.85 -16.95 -35.72
C GLU A 130 -1.94 -17.39 -34.26
N GLU A 131 -2.43 -18.62 -34.10
CA GLU A 131 -2.44 -19.41 -32.88
C GLU A 131 -1.02 -19.33 -32.33
N TYR A 132 -0.80 -18.39 -31.41
CA TYR A 132 0.39 -18.30 -30.58
C TYR A 132 0.43 -19.59 -29.77
N GLN A 133 0.98 -20.64 -30.39
CA GLN A 133 1.38 -21.83 -29.70
C GLN A 133 2.54 -21.38 -28.81
N GLU A 134 2.22 -20.98 -27.58
CA GLU A 134 3.18 -21.04 -26.48
C GLU A 134 3.75 -22.45 -26.50
N GLU A 135 4.92 -22.59 -27.12
CA GLU A 135 5.71 -23.80 -27.15
C GLU A 135 6.11 -24.06 -25.70
N TYR A 136 5.22 -24.74 -24.97
CA TYR A 136 5.47 -25.29 -23.65
C TYR A 136 6.70 -26.18 -23.80
N HIS A 137 7.86 -25.65 -23.42
CA HIS A 137 9.10 -26.40 -23.34
C HIS A 137 8.96 -27.45 -22.23
N GLU A 138 8.34 -28.58 -22.55
CA GLU A 138 8.43 -29.80 -21.76
C GLU A 138 9.90 -30.25 -21.75
N GLY A 139 10.59 -30.14 -20.61
CA GLY A 139 11.69 -31.05 -20.35
C GLY A 139 12.90 -30.58 -19.55
N ILE A 140 12.90 -29.40 -18.97
CA ILE A 140 13.86 -29.08 -17.91
C ILE A 140 13.05 -28.51 -16.75
N SER A 141 12.94 -29.27 -15.65
CA SER A 141 12.39 -28.69 -14.42
C SER A 141 13.23 -27.48 -14.09
N GLU A 142 12.65 -26.29 -14.06
CA GLU A 142 13.33 -25.01 -13.77
C GLU A 142 14.24 -25.10 -12.53
N ASP A 143 13.89 -26.00 -11.61
CA ASP A 143 14.66 -26.37 -10.43
C ASP A 143 16.09 -26.87 -10.73
N GLU A 144 16.33 -27.69 -11.76
CA GLU A 144 17.68 -28.27 -12.01
C GLU A 144 18.63 -27.29 -12.70
N GLU A 145 18.12 -26.38 -13.55
CA GLU A 145 18.94 -25.39 -14.22
C GLU A 145 19.31 -24.22 -13.28
N TYR A 146 18.40 -23.86 -12.36
CA TYR A 146 18.62 -22.81 -11.37
C TYR A 146 19.81 -23.11 -10.44
N TYR A 147 19.97 -24.37 -10.00
CA TYR A 147 21.10 -24.74 -9.15
C TYR A 147 22.46 -24.68 -9.85
N GLN A 148 22.52 -24.78 -11.19
CA GLN A 148 23.79 -24.72 -11.93
C GLN A 148 24.32 -23.30 -12.12
N TYR A 149 23.49 -22.27 -11.94
CA TYR A 149 23.91 -20.87 -12.07
C TYR A 149 24.53 -20.28 -10.79
N ARG A 150 24.77 -21.08 -9.75
CA ARG A 150 25.64 -20.73 -8.62
C ARG A 150 27.10 -20.61 -9.09
N LYS A 151 27.42 -19.52 -9.79
CA LYS A 151 28.80 -19.08 -9.90
C LYS A 151 29.24 -18.66 -8.50
N HIS A 152 29.95 -19.56 -7.82
CA HIS A 152 30.75 -19.16 -6.67
C HIS A 152 31.55 -17.92 -7.06
N PRO A 153 31.62 -16.90 -6.18
CA PRO A 153 32.35 -15.70 -6.51
C PRO A 153 33.78 -16.10 -6.85
N GLU A 154 34.30 -15.58 -7.97
CA GLU A 154 35.58 -16.01 -8.56
C GLU A 154 36.77 -15.82 -7.60
N ASN A 155 36.57 -15.04 -6.55
CA ASN A 155 37.52 -14.76 -5.48
C ASN A 155 37.64 -15.89 -4.41
N GLY A 156 36.83 -16.94 -4.49
CA GLY A 156 36.83 -18.04 -3.52
C GLY A 156 36.18 -17.71 -2.17
N GLU A 157 35.43 -16.61 -2.08
CA GLU A 157 34.61 -16.32 -0.91
C GLU A 157 33.47 -17.33 -0.74
N GLU A 158 33.13 -17.64 0.51
CA GLU A 158 31.97 -18.46 0.82
C GLU A 158 30.69 -17.73 0.41
N TRP A 159 29.81 -18.43 -0.31
CA TRP A 159 28.56 -17.86 -0.80
C TRP A 159 27.64 -17.47 0.37
N ASP A 160 27.34 -16.18 0.50
CA ASP A 160 26.41 -15.64 1.49
C ASP A 160 25.11 -15.18 0.81
N VAL A 161 24.01 -15.90 1.11
CA VAL A 161 22.66 -15.58 0.59
C VAL A 161 22.23 -14.16 0.93
N TRP A 162 22.70 -13.60 2.04
CA TRP A 162 22.34 -12.25 2.48
C TRP A 162 23.12 -11.16 1.76
N LYS A 163 24.09 -11.53 0.91
CA LYS A 163 24.84 -10.62 0.04
C LYS A 163 24.51 -10.82 -1.43
N HIS A 164 24.31 -12.07 -1.85
CA HIS A 164 24.23 -12.43 -3.27
C HIS A 164 23.01 -13.29 -3.62
N GLY A 165 22.25 -13.73 -2.62
CA GLY A 165 21.08 -14.57 -2.83
C GLY A 165 19.95 -13.83 -3.52
N GLY A 166 19.29 -14.54 -4.42
CA GLY A 166 18.02 -14.14 -4.99
C GLY A 166 16.84 -14.35 -4.05
N LYS A 167 15.65 -13.94 -4.48
CA LYS A 167 14.37 -14.09 -3.78
C LYS A 167 14.13 -15.54 -3.38
N THR A 168 14.40 -16.47 -4.30
CA THR A 168 14.25 -17.91 -4.07
C THR A 168 15.25 -18.44 -3.05
N GLU A 169 16.54 -18.07 -3.11
CA GLU A 169 17.50 -18.50 -2.08
C GLU A 169 17.20 -17.88 -0.72
N ILE A 170 16.75 -16.61 -0.66
CA ILE A 170 16.31 -15.97 0.58
C ILE A 170 15.16 -16.78 1.18
N TYR A 171 14.16 -17.14 0.37
CA TYR A 171 13.04 -17.98 0.79
C TYR A 171 13.49 -19.31 1.39
N TYR A 172 14.44 -19.99 0.75
CA TYR A 172 15.01 -21.23 1.26
C TYR A 172 15.84 -21.03 2.54
N ALA A 173 16.66 -19.97 2.61
CA ALA A 173 17.47 -19.65 3.78
C ALA A 173 16.62 -19.32 5.02
N LEU A 174 15.43 -18.76 4.81
CA LEU A 174 14.44 -18.49 5.85
C LEU A 174 13.71 -19.76 6.32
N ASN A 175 13.90 -20.91 5.66
CA ASN A 175 13.13 -22.14 5.86
C ASN A 175 11.62 -21.90 5.75
N CYS A 176 11.19 -21.15 4.73
CA CYS A 176 9.78 -20.88 4.53
C CYS A 176 8.99 -22.15 4.20
N PRO A 177 7.71 -22.24 4.61
CA PRO A 177 6.88 -23.41 4.33
C PRO A 177 6.71 -23.58 2.82
N LYS A 178 7.13 -24.73 2.27
CA LYS A 178 6.97 -25.00 0.84
C LYS A 178 5.50 -25.00 0.47
N PHE A 179 5.11 -24.16 -0.47
CA PHE A 179 3.76 -24.17 -1.02
C PHE A 179 3.70 -25.29 -2.07
N ASN A 180 3.05 -26.40 -1.73
CA ASN A 180 2.82 -27.47 -2.70
C ASN A 180 1.46 -27.27 -3.35
N LEU A 181 1.45 -26.70 -4.56
CA LEU A 181 0.23 -26.49 -5.36
C LEU A 181 -0.47 -27.82 -5.69
N ASP A 182 0.28 -28.91 -5.84
CA ASP A 182 -0.24 -30.21 -6.27
C ASP A 182 -0.90 -30.97 -5.11
N THR A 183 -0.47 -30.71 -3.88
CA THR A 183 -1.03 -31.33 -2.68
C THR A 183 -1.68 -30.24 -1.83
N PHE A 184 -2.88 -29.81 -2.22
CA PHE A 184 -3.84 -29.12 -1.34
C PHE A 184 -4.30 -30.00 -0.15
N GLU A 185 -3.45 -30.90 0.35
CA GLU A 185 -3.71 -31.66 1.56
C GLU A 185 -3.65 -30.69 2.75
N SER A 186 -4.80 -30.50 3.38
CA SER A 186 -5.10 -29.45 4.35
C SER A 186 -4.25 -29.44 5.62
N GLN A 187 -3.31 -30.37 5.81
CA GLN A 187 -2.57 -30.53 7.06
C GLN A 187 -1.37 -29.60 7.19
N ASP A 188 -0.87 -29.03 6.09
CA ASP A 188 0.33 -28.18 6.14
C ASP A 188 0.04 -26.73 6.59
N PHE A 189 -1.21 -26.28 6.56
CA PHE A 189 -1.56 -24.90 6.94
C PHE A 189 -1.63 -24.67 8.46
N GLU A 190 -2.05 -25.67 9.24
CA GLU A 190 -2.29 -25.53 10.70
C GLU A 190 -1.01 -25.13 11.47
N ASN A 191 0.17 -25.41 10.93
CA ASN A 191 1.45 -25.10 11.57
C ASN A 191 2.15 -23.85 11.03
N THR A 192 1.51 -23.13 10.11
CA THR A 192 2.14 -22.01 9.39
C THR A 192 1.60 -20.65 9.84
N SER A 193 2.30 -19.56 9.50
CA SER A 193 1.77 -18.21 9.71
C SER A 193 0.57 -17.89 8.82
N PHE A 194 0.23 -18.74 7.84
CA PHE A 194 -0.79 -18.48 6.84
C PHE A 194 -2.18 -18.29 7.43
N GLU A 195 -2.54 -18.99 8.52
CA GLU A 195 -3.84 -18.78 9.18
C GLU A 195 -3.85 -17.55 10.11
N ASN A 196 -2.68 -17.05 10.51
CA ASN A 196 -2.57 -15.94 11.45
C ASN A 196 -2.71 -14.60 10.72
N ILE A 197 -3.91 -14.01 10.83
CA ILE A 197 -4.15 -12.62 10.45
C ILE A 197 -3.23 -11.73 11.30
N HIS A 198 -2.50 -10.86 10.62
CA HIS A 198 -1.55 -9.99 11.28
C HIS A 198 -2.26 -9.00 12.20
N THR A 199 -1.62 -8.73 13.34
CA THR A 199 -2.12 -7.77 14.31
C THR A 199 -1.47 -6.41 14.08
N ILE A 200 -2.03 -5.36 14.68
CA ILE A 200 -1.42 -4.03 14.70
C ILE A 200 0.04 -4.06 15.19
N GLU A 201 0.38 -4.93 16.14
CA GLU A 201 1.76 -5.05 16.65
C GLU A 201 2.70 -5.71 15.63
N THR A 202 2.17 -6.60 14.78
CA THR A 202 2.90 -7.16 13.64
C THR A 202 3.23 -6.05 12.63
N TRP A 203 2.25 -5.23 12.25
CA TRP A 203 2.45 -4.10 11.34
C TRP A 203 3.42 -3.05 11.90
N LYS A 204 3.32 -2.72 13.19
CA LYS A 204 4.31 -1.87 13.87
C LYS A 204 5.71 -2.46 13.83
N THR A 205 5.84 -3.78 13.93
CA THR A 205 7.14 -4.47 13.85
C THR A 205 7.76 -4.31 12.47
N PHE A 206 6.99 -4.54 11.40
CA PHE A 206 7.47 -4.30 10.03
C PHE A 206 7.88 -2.85 9.82
N ASN A 207 7.00 -1.90 10.18
CA ASN A 207 7.24 -0.48 10.01
C ASN A 207 8.51 -0.01 10.77
N ARG A 208 8.68 -0.44 12.02
CA ARG A 208 9.86 -0.11 12.82
C ARG A 208 11.14 -0.66 12.18
N ILE A 209 11.17 -1.95 11.83
CA ILE A 209 12.37 -2.58 11.27
C ILE A 209 12.72 -1.97 9.91
N TYR A 210 11.73 -1.67 9.07
CA TYR A 210 11.97 -0.99 7.80
C TYR A 210 12.66 0.36 8.02
N ASN A 211 12.09 1.21 8.88
CA ASN A 211 12.67 2.52 9.16
C ASN A 211 14.07 2.44 9.79
N GLU A 212 14.33 1.44 10.64
CA GLU A 212 15.68 1.17 11.17
C GLU A 212 16.67 0.84 10.06
N ILE A 213 16.32 -0.07 9.13
CA ILE A 213 17.17 -0.45 8.01
C ILE A 213 17.44 0.71 7.06
N ILE A 214 16.42 1.52 6.77
CA ILE A 214 16.61 2.72 5.93
C ILE A 214 17.51 3.74 6.64
N ALA A 215 17.35 3.92 7.95
CA ALA A 215 18.21 4.81 8.72
C ALA A 215 19.67 4.32 8.76
N ASP A 216 19.90 3.01 8.89
CA ASP A 216 21.24 2.42 8.89
C ASP A 216 21.94 2.52 7.52
N ALA A 217 21.17 2.57 6.44
CA ALA A 217 21.70 2.80 5.09
C ALA A 217 22.11 4.27 4.83
N ARG A 218 21.72 5.21 5.70
CA ARG A 218 22.10 6.62 5.55
C ARG A 218 23.60 6.80 5.76
N GLY A 219 24.28 7.28 4.74
CA GLY A 219 25.73 7.48 4.73
C GLY A 219 26.51 6.41 3.97
N ASP A 220 25.84 5.39 3.44
CA ASP A 220 26.39 4.55 2.38
C ASP A 220 25.87 5.05 1.02
N PRO A 221 26.72 5.71 0.20
CA PRO A 221 26.28 6.26 -1.09
C PRO A 221 25.70 5.23 -2.06
N GLU A 222 26.00 3.93 -1.87
CA GLU A 222 25.50 2.84 -2.72
C GLU A 222 24.12 2.34 -2.30
N LEU A 223 23.69 2.65 -1.06
CA LEU A 223 22.43 2.17 -0.47
C LEU A 223 21.51 3.29 0.02
N GLU A 224 21.96 4.54 -0.05
CA GLU A 224 21.27 5.70 0.49
C GLU A 224 19.88 5.87 -0.15
N GLN A 225 18.87 5.90 0.70
CA GLN A 225 17.49 6.16 0.30
C GLN A 225 16.70 6.78 1.45
N ASP A 226 15.63 7.49 1.11
CA ASP A 226 14.66 7.96 2.08
C ASP A 226 13.61 6.90 2.39
N SER A 227 13.04 6.98 3.59
CA SER A 227 11.94 6.10 4.00
C SER A 227 10.68 6.49 3.21
N THR A 228 10.00 5.50 2.64
CA THR A 228 8.75 5.72 1.90
C THR A 228 7.49 5.64 2.76
N ILE A 229 7.63 5.26 4.04
CA ILE A 229 6.52 5.12 4.98
C ILE A 229 6.75 5.99 6.23
N PRO A 230 5.69 6.38 6.96
CA PRO A 230 5.85 7.08 8.22
C PRO A 230 6.65 6.27 9.25
N PRO A 231 7.32 6.92 10.22
CA PRO A 231 8.11 6.24 11.25
C PRO A 231 7.27 5.44 12.26
N THR A 232 5.95 5.60 12.24
CA THR A 232 5.01 4.86 13.07
C THR A 232 3.85 4.35 12.24
N PHE A 233 3.45 3.10 12.49
CA PHE A 233 2.23 2.54 11.90
C PHE A 233 1.00 3.09 12.63
N GLY A 234 0.16 3.82 11.89
CA GLY A 234 -1.04 4.46 12.44
C GLY A 234 -2.36 3.91 11.90
N LYS A 235 -2.46 3.76 10.59
CA LYS A 235 -3.67 3.29 9.90
C LYS A 235 -3.30 2.55 8.61
N HIS A 236 -4.22 1.71 8.15
CA HIS A 236 -4.13 1.02 6.87
C HIS A 236 -4.61 1.88 5.70
N GLY A 237 -4.28 1.45 4.48
CA GLY A 237 -4.62 2.15 3.25
C GLY A 237 -6.09 2.09 2.80
N PHE A 238 -6.91 1.17 3.33
CA PHE A 238 -8.31 1.03 2.89
C PHE A 238 -9.20 2.21 3.28
N GLN A 239 -10.04 2.65 2.34
CA GLN A 239 -11.01 3.74 2.51
C GLN A 239 -12.40 3.26 2.95
N PHE A 240 -12.66 1.96 2.79
CA PHE A 240 -13.92 1.31 3.17
C PHE A 240 -13.69 0.31 4.31
N PRO A 241 -14.72 0.01 5.12
CA PRO A 241 -14.64 -1.06 6.10
C PRO A 241 -14.38 -2.41 5.43
N ILE A 242 -13.35 -3.10 5.90
CA ILE A 242 -12.94 -4.42 5.41
C ILE A 242 -12.82 -5.41 6.57
N GLU A 243 -12.78 -6.68 6.22
CA GLU A 243 -12.35 -7.76 7.10
C GLU A 243 -11.34 -8.66 6.38
N ILE A 244 -10.34 -9.15 7.10
CA ILE A 244 -9.41 -10.16 6.58
C ILE A 244 -9.96 -11.53 6.93
N LYS A 245 -10.06 -12.42 5.94
CA LYS A 245 -10.43 -13.82 6.17
C LYS A 245 -9.35 -14.74 5.64
N PHE A 246 -9.29 -15.92 6.24
CA PHE A 246 -8.57 -17.03 5.66
C PHE A 246 -9.55 -17.92 4.90
N ASP A 247 -9.26 -18.15 3.63
CA ASP A 247 -9.90 -19.12 2.76
C ASP A 247 -8.89 -20.20 2.36
N ARG A 248 -9.33 -21.46 2.29
CA ARG A 248 -8.41 -22.58 2.03
C ARG A 248 -7.90 -22.63 0.61
N ALA A 249 -8.64 -22.10 -0.35
CA ALA A 249 -8.25 -22.11 -1.76
C ALA A 249 -7.25 -21.00 -2.08
N VAL A 250 -7.42 -19.82 -1.45
CA VAL A 250 -6.70 -18.59 -1.85
C VAL A 250 -5.85 -18.00 -0.73
N GLY A 251 -5.92 -18.54 0.48
CA GLY A 251 -5.17 -18.05 1.63
C GLY A 251 -5.83 -16.87 2.33
N ARG A 252 -5.04 -15.86 2.71
CA ARG A 252 -5.57 -14.65 3.37
C ARG A 252 -6.10 -13.71 2.28
N GLY A 253 -7.33 -13.24 2.45
CA GLY A 253 -7.99 -12.33 1.51
C GLY A 253 -8.64 -11.15 2.22
N VAL A 254 -8.79 -10.04 1.50
CA VAL A 254 -9.50 -8.85 1.95
C VAL A 254 -10.95 -8.93 1.49
N TYR A 255 -11.90 -8.73 2.38
CA TYR A 255 -13.33 -8.76 2.07
C TYR A 255 -14.00 -7.45 2.43
N ALA A 256 -14.88 -6.96 1.56
CA ALA A 256 -15.67 -5.75 1.81
C ALA A 256 -16.73 -6.01 2.88
N LEU A 257 -16.88 -5.13 3.87
CA LEU A 257 -17.97 -5.23 4.85
C LEU A 257 -19.23 -4.45 4.44
N THR A 258 -19.11 -3.60 3.42
CA THR A 258 -20.18 -2.76 2.87
C THR A 258 -20.15 -2.80 1.36
N ASP A 259 -21.26 -2.47 0.71
CA ASP A 259 -21.25 -2.25 -0.74
C ASP A 259 -20.33 -1.08 -1.09
N ILE A 260 -19.56 -1.21 -2.17
CA ILE A 260 -18.62 -0.20 -2.66
C ILE A 260 -18.97 0.12 -4.11
N PRO A 261 -19.34 1.38 -4.44
CA PRO A 261 -19.64 1.77 -5.81
C PRO A 261 -18.42 1.70 -6.73
N LYS A 262 -18.63 1.36 -8.01
CA LYS A 262 -17.65 1.50 -9.09
C LYS A 262 -17.03 2.90 -9.09
N GLY A 263 -15.74 2.99 -9.34
CA GLY A 263 -14.98 4.24 -9.41
C GLY A 263 -14.65 4.83 -8.03
N SER A 264 -14.94 4.14 -6.93
CA SER A 264 -14.53 4.57 -5.60
C SER A 264 -13.06 4.26 -5.34
N LEU A 265 -12.33 5.17 -4.68
CA LEU A 265 -10.97 4.92 -4.20
C LEU A 265 -11.02 3.84 -3.10
N LEU A 266 -10.48 2.66 -3.37
CA LEU A 266 -10.51 1.52 -2.45
C LEU A 266 -9.35 1.55 -1.46
N TYR A 267 -8.14 1.67 -2.00
CA TYR A 267 -6.91 1.51 -1.25
C TYR A 267 -5.88 2.55 -1.70
N LEU A 268 -5.32 3.26 -0.71
CA LEU A 268 -4.20 4.16 -0.88
C LEU A 268 -3.01 3.52 -0.19
N SER A 269 -1.93 3.24 -0.91
CA SER A 269 -0.77 2.59 -0.32
C SER A 269 0.01 3.55 0.59
N THR A 270 -0.42 3.65 1.85
CA THR A 270 0.15 4.54 2.88
C THR A 270 1.35 3.94 3.61
N ASN A 271 1.49 2.61 3.54
CA ASN A 271 2.55 1.87 4.22
C ASN A 271 3.34 1.01 3.23
N ASN A 272 3.54 1.46 1.98
CA ASN A 272 4.40 0.75 1.03
C ASN A 272 5.88 1.00 1.31
N ALA A 273 6.59 -0.03 1.78
CA ALA A 273 8.03 0.00 1.86
C ALA A 273 8.64 -0.15 0.46
N ALA A 274 9.45 0.82 0.06
CA ALA A 274 10.23 0.74 -1.16
C ALA A 274 11.71 0.45 -0.85
N PHE A 275 12.33 -0.39 -1.66
CA PHE A 275 13.76 -0.70 -1.63
C PHE A 275 14.36 -0.47 -3.01
N LEU A 276 15.17 0.58 -3.13
CA LEU A 276 15.86 0.95 -4.37
C LEU A 276 17.01 -0.01 -4.69
N HIS A 277 17.51 -0.72 -3.68
CA HIS A 277 18.64 -1.63 -3.78
C HIS A 277 18.26 -3.00 -3.20
N GLY A 278 18.60 -4.07 -3.92
CA GLY A 278 18.34 -5.43 -3.46
C GLY A 278 19.06 -5.76 -2.14
N GLN A 279 20.20 -5.12 -1.86
CA GLN A 279 20.91 -5.29 -0.60
C GLN A 279 20.14 -4.73 0.60
N THR A 280 19.48 -3.57 0.45
CA THR A 280 18.63 -2.99 1.50
C THR A 280 17.43 -3.89 1.77
N PHE A 281 16.84 -4.48 0.72
CA PHE A 281 15.79 -5.50 0.87
C PHE A 281 16.31 -6.74 1.63
N ARG A 282 17.47 -7.30 1.26
CA ARG A 282 18.09 -8.42 1.98
C ARG A 282 18.33 -8.12 3.46
N ASN A 283 18.80 -6.91 3.78
CA ASN A 283 19.02 -6.47 5.15
C ASN A 283 17.70 -6.43 5.94
N PHE A 284 16.62 -5.94 5.32
CA PHE A 284 15.27 -5.98 5.90
C PHE A 284 14.79 -7.40 6.16
N MET A 285 14.91 -8.30 5.18
CA MET A 285 14.53 -9.71 5.33
C MET A 285 15.30 -10.39 6.48
N LYS A 286 16.59 -10.11 6.60
CA LYS A 286 17.48 -10.66 7.63
C LYS A 286 17.14 -10.17 9.04
N ALA A 287 16.63 -8.94 9.16
CA ALA A 287 16.27 -8.34 10.44
C ALA A 287 14.92 -8.81 10.98
N LEU A 288 14.04 -9.34 10.12
CA LEU A 288 12.72 -9.83 10.50
C LEU A 288 12.77 -11.21 11.18
N PRO A 289 11.84 -11.51 12.11
CA PRO A 289 11.58 -12.89 12.52
C PRO A 289 11.25 -13.75 11.29
N SER A 290 11.83 -14.95 11.19
CA SER A 290 11.77 -15.76 9.95
C SER A 290 10.35 -15.97 9.41
N LYS A 291 9.35 -16.16 10.28
CA LYS A 291 7.94 -16.31 9.85
C LYS A 291 7.40 -15.05 9.15
N LEU A 292 7.69 -13.87 9.70
CA LEU A 292 7.28 -12.59 9.11
C LEU A 292 8.08 -12.28 7.85
N ALA A 293 9.34 -12.68 7.82
CA ALA A 293 10.16 -12.60 6.62
C ALA A 293 9.56 -13.44 5.48
N CYS A 294 9.11 -14.67 5.74
CA CYS A 294 8.45 -15.50 4.73
C CYS A 294 7.20 -14.83 4.14
N ASP A 295 6.38 -14.20 4.99
CA ASP A 295 5.21 -13.44 4.54
C ASP A 295 5.63 -12.29 3.60
N VAL A 296 6.63 -11.48 4.00
CA VAL A 296 7.15 -10.38 3.17
C VAL A 296 7.73 -10.85 1.84
N VAL A 297 8.47 -11.96 1.79
CA VAL A 297 9.00 -12.47 0.51
C VAL A 297 7.85 -12.76 -0.46
N ILE A 298 6.76 -13.36 0.03
CA ILE A 298 5.60 -13.70 -0.81
C ILE A 298 4.90 -12.43 -1.31
N TRP A 299 4.71 -11.43 -0.46
CA TRP A 299 3.99 -10.19 -0.79
C TRP A 299 4.78 -9.17 -1.57
N SER A 300 6.10 -9.28 -1.52
CA SER A 300 6.98 -8.37 -2.24
C SER A 300 6.86 -8.56 -3.76
N PHE A 301 6.78 -7.45 -4.47
CA PHE A 301 6.79 -7.36 -5.93
C PHE A 301 7.83 -6.33 -6.38
N VAL A 302 8.21 -6.38 -7.65
CA VAL A 302 9.11 -5.38 -8.24
C VAL A 302 8.31 -4.50 -9.17
N ARG A 303 8.65 -3.21 -9.23
CA ARG A 303 8.13 -2.29 -10.24
C ARG A 303 9.27 -1.65 -10.99
N TRP A 304 9.03 -1.37 -12.28
CA TRP A 304 9.80 -0.38 -13.01
C TRP A 304 9.34 1.01 -12.60
N VAL A 305 10.29 1.87 -12.28
CA VAL A 305 10.01 3.24 -11.87
C VAL A 305 10.91 4.15 -12.68
N SER A 306 10.28 4.92 -13.56
CA SER A 306 10.92 6.09 -14.13
C SER A 306 10.93 7.16 -13.04
N LEU A 307 12.09 7.62 -12.61
CA LEU A 307 12.16 8.89 -11.88
C LEU A 307 11.96 10.00 -12.92
N GLU A 308 11.59 11.21 -12.51
CA GLU A 308 11.20 12.37 -13.36
C GLU A 308 12.14 12.72 -14.56
N SER A 309 13.24 12.00 -14.77
CA SER A 309 14.09 11.97 -15.96
C SER A 309 14.30 10.54 -16.48
N GLU A 310 14.21 10.33 -17.79
CA GLU A 310 14.51 9.07 -18.51
C GLU A 310 15.87 8.42 -18.17
N GLU A 311 16.81 9.20 -17.63
CA GLU A 311 18.14 8.72 -17.23
C GLU A 311 18.18 7.97 -15.89
N ASN A 312 17.07 7.93 -15.14
CA ASN A 312 17.02 7.39 -13.78
C ASN A 312 16.00 6.25 -13.61
N ASP A 313 15.60 5.66 -14.74
CA ASP A 313 14.79 4.48 -14.79
C ASP A 313 15.45 3.32 -14.03
N ARG A 314 14.71 2.76 -13.06
CA ARG A 314 15.21 1.63 -12.26
C ARG A 314 14.08 0.76 -11.74
N HIS A 315 14.44 -0.49 -11.47
CA HIS A 315 13.59 -1.37 -10.70
C HIS A 315 13.68 -1.05 -9.21
N MET A 316 12.61 -1.30 -8.47
CA MET A 316 12.62 -1.29 -7.00
C MET A 316 11.71 -2.38 -6.45
N VAL A 317 12.04 -2.90 -5.25
CA VAL A 317 11.13 -3.79 -4.53
C VAL A 317 10.10 -2.94 -3.79
N CYS A 318 8.84 -3.32 -3.90
CA CYS A 318 7.71 -2.75 -3.17
C CYS A 318 7.10 -3.82 -2.27
N VAL A 319 6.67 -3.41 -1.07
CA VAL A 319 5.97 -4.27 -0.11
C VAL A 319 4.94 -3.42 0.63
N ASP A 320 3.66 -3.74 0.48
CA ASP A 320 2.65 -3.20 1.38
C ASP A 320 2.90 -3.76 2.79
N LEU A 321 3.08 -2.89 3.78
CA LEU A 321 3.27 -3.26 5.19
C LEU A 321 2.00 -2.95 6.01
N ASP A 322 0.85 -3.30 5.42
CA ASP A 322 -0.48 -3.21 6.03
C ASP A 322 -1.43 -4.24 5.39
N GLU A 323 -2.73 -4.12 5.64
CA GLU A 323 -3.74 -5.04 5.11
C GLU A 323 -3.77 -5.15 3.58
N GLY A 324 -3.16 -4.22 2.84
CA GLY A 324 -2.99 -4.29 1.39
C GLY A 324 -2.23 -5.54 0.92
N SER A 325 -1.32 -6.09 1.74
CA SER A 325 -0.58 -7.32 1.39
C SER A 325 -1.45 -8.57 1.31
N PHE A 326 -2.70 -8.49 1.78
CA PHE A 326 -3.67 -9.60 1.72
C PHE A 326 -4.59 -9.52 0.49
N ILE A 327 -4.39 -8.56 -0.41
CA ILE A 327 -5.18 -8.48 -1.64
C ILE A 327 -4.67 -9.54 -2.60
N ASN A 328 -5.49 -10.54 -2.90
CA ASN A 328 -5.12 -11.62 -3.82
C ASN A 328 -5.24 -11.18 -5.27
N SER A 329 -4.48 -11.85 -6.14
CA SER A 329 -4.65 -11.72 -7.58
C SER A 329 -5.93 -12.43 -8.03
N ALA A 330 -6.62 -11.83 -9.01
CA ALA A 330 -7.70 -12.49 -9.73
C ALA A 330 -7.14 -13.54 -10.71
N ASN A 331 -7.90 -14.62 -10.94
CA ASN A 331 -7.47 -15.69 -11.85
C ASN A 331 -7.77 -15.36 -13.32
N ASN A 332 -8.66 -14.41 -13.56
CA ASN A 332 -9.09 -13.97 -14.89
C ASN A 332 -9.58 -12.51 -14.80
N LYS A 333 -9.83 -11.91 -15.97
CA LYS A 333 -10.23 -10.50 -16.08
C LYS A 333 -11.61 -10.18 -15.50
N ASP A 334 -12.49 -11.17 -15.38
CA ASP A 334 -13.84 -10.97 -14.85
C ASP A 334 -13.87 -10.99 -13.30
N ASP A 335 -12.83 -11.55 -12.68
CA ASP A 335 -12.75 -11.77 -11.25
C ASP A 335 -12.11 -10.61 -10.47
N TYR A 336 -11.32 -9.73 -11.11
CA TYR A 336 -10.79 -8.56 -10.40
C TYR A 336 -11.86 -7.48 -10.27
N ASN A 337 -11.87 -6.83 -9.11
CA ASN A 337 -12.78 -5.73 -8.79
C ASN A 337 -12.03 -4.49 -8.28
N MET A 338 -10.70 -4.55 -8.28
CA MET A 338 -9.77 -3.49 -7.95
C MET A 338 -8.80 -3.29 -9.11
N ALA A 339 -8.63 -2.05 -9.56
CA ALA A 339 -7.70 -1.67 -10.63
C ALA A 339 -6.75 -0.57 -10.15
N LEU A 340 -5.53 -0.57 -10.66
CA LEU A 340 -4.60 0.54 -10.47
C LEU A 340 -5.15 1.78 -11.20
N GLY A 341 -5.06 2.96 -10.58
CA GLY A 341 -5.53 4.20 -11.20
C GLY A 341 -4.77 5.42 -10.73
N ASN A 342 -4.93 6.55 -11.43
CA ASN A 342 -4.27 7.84 -11.21
C ASN A 342 -4.90 8.68 -10.08
N ASP A 343 -4.49 9.95 -9.97
CA ASP A 343 -5.06 10.90 -9.00
C ASP A 343 -6.55 11.17 -9.24
N ASP A 344 -7.01 11.00 -10.49
CA ASP A 344 -8.35 11.37 -10.95
C ASP A 344 -9.31 10.17 -11.08
N GLY A 345 -8.82 8.93 -10.99
CA GLY A 345 -9.67 7.74 -11.08
C GLY A 345 -8.93 6.51 -11.60
N ILE A 346 -9.69 5.56 -12.16
CA ILE A 346 -9.13 4.41 -12.88
C ILE A 346 -8.45 4.95 -14.14
N GLY A 347 -7.15 4.67 -14.31
CA GLY A 347 -6.35 5.20 -15.43
C GLY A 347 -6.64 4.55 -16.80
N TYR A 348 -7.69 3.74 -16.88
CA TYR A 348 -8.11 2.98 -18.04
C TYR A 348 -9.45 3.52 -18.55
N ASP A 349 -9.47 4.74 -19.06
CA ASP A 349 -10.55 5.09 -19.98
C ASP A 349 -10.27 4.33 -21.29
N GLU A 350 -11.19 3.47 -21.70
CA GLU A 350 -11.14 2.75 -22.98
C GLU A 350 -10.99 3.79 -24.12
N GLY A 351 -9.76 4.00 -24.58
CA GLY A 351 -9.44 4.98 -25.63
C GLY A 351 -8.29 5.93 -25.31
N THR A 352 -7.75 5.98 -24.08
CA THR A 352 -6.48 6.64 -23.86
C THR A 352 -5.35 5.80 -24.44
N GLU A 353 -4.65 6.36 -25.44
CA GLU A 353 -3.45 5.76 -26.02
C GLU A 353 -2.48 5.34 -24.90
N GLU A 354 -1.87 4.17 -25.06
CA GLU A 354 -0.98 3.55 -24.08
C GLU A 354 0.16 4.48 -23.63
N GLU A 355 0.55 5.42 -24.51
CA GLU A 355 1.55 6.45 -24.28
C GLU A 355 1.15 7.50 -23.21
N ASN A 356 -0.15 7.67 -22.93
CA ASN A 356 -0.66 8.58 -21.91
C ASN A 356 -0.96 7.90 -20.58
N ARG A 357 -0.64 6.61 -20.41
CA ARG A 357 -0.66 5.97 -19.10
C ARG A 357 0.42 6.63 -18.25
N GLN A 358 0.03 7.63 -17.48
CA GLN A 358 0.88 8.17 -16.42
C GLN A 358 1.01 7.09 -15.35
N LEU A 359 1.92 6.14 -15.60
CA LEU A 359 2.21 5.04 -14.71
C LEU A 359 2.70 5.65 -13.40
N TRP A 360 2.04 5.31 -12.28
CA TRP A 360 2.46 5.78 -10.97
C TRP A 360 3.91 5.43 -10.73
N PHE A 361 4.71 6.48 -10.55
CA PHE A 361 6.10 6.37 -10.16
C PHE A 361 6.19 5.80 -8.74
N GLY A 362 6.97 4.73 -8.58
CA GLY A 362 7.30 4.18 -7.28
C GLY A 362 6.31 3.16 -6.74
N CYS A 363 6.40 2.93 -5.44
CA CYS A 363 5.51 2.03 -4.72
C CYS A 363 4.25 2.73 -4.15
N LYS A 364 4.08 4.04 -4.41
CA LYS A 364 2.89 4.78 -3.97
C LYS A 364 1.78 4.53 -4.97
N MET A 365 0.89 3.60 -4.66
CA MET A 365 -0.19 3.21 -5.57
C MET A 365 -1.56 3.64 -5.03
N LYS A 366 -2.47 3.93 -5.95
CA LYS A 366 -3.89 4.14 -5.68
C LYS A 366 -4.69 3.11 -6.45
N PHE A 367 -5.59 2.46 -5.75
CA PHE A 367 -6.46 1.46 -6.35
C PHE A 367 -7.91 1.84 -6.19
N TRP A 368 -8.66 1.59 -7.24
CA TRP A 368 -10.03 2.01 -7.43
C TRP A 368 -10.92 0.82 -7.74
N ALA A 369 -12.19 0.89 -7.37
CA ALA A 369 -13.16 -0.17 -7.65
C ALA A 369 -13.49 -0.20 -9.15
N SER A 370 -13.07 -1.24 -9.88
CA SER A 370 -13.32 -1.36 -11.32
C SER A 370 -14.79 -1.61 -11.67
N ARG A 371 -15.56 -2.10 -10.69
CA ARG A 371 -17.01 -2.31 -10.73
C ARG A 371 -17.59 -2.16 -9.32
N ASP A 372 -18.92 -2.22 -9.22
CA ASP A 372 -19.56 -2.32 -7.92
C ASP A 372 -19.09 -3.60 -7.20
N ILE A 373 -18.75 -3.47 -5.92
CA ILE A 373 -18.32 -4.56 -5.03
C ILE A 373 -19.39 -4.74 -3.97
N ARG A 374 -19.87 -5.96 -3.77
CA ARG A 374 -20.89 -6.24 -2.76
C ARG A 374 -20.29 -6.46 -1.39
N ALA A 375 -21.04 -6.15 -0.34
CA ALA A 375 -20.69 -6.57 1.01
C ALA A 375 -20.51 -8.11 1.06
N GLY A 376 -19.40 -8.55 1.64
CA GLY A 376 -18.97 -9.94 1.73
C GLY A 376 -18.17 -10.45 0.54
N GLU A 377 -17.99 -9.65 -0.51
CA GLU A 377 -17.16 -10.00 -1.67
C GLU A 377 -15.67 -9.80 -1.36
N GLU A 378 -14.81 -10.66 -1.91
CA GLU A 378 -13.35 -10.51 -1.81
C GLU A 378 -12.88 -9.39 -2.75
N ILE A 379 -12.02 -8.51 -2.27
CA ILE A 379 -11.35 -7.48 -3.06
C ILE A 379 -10.13 -8.12 -3.73
N ARG A 380 -10.09 -8.10 -5.06
CA ARG A 380 -9.07 -8.74 -5.89
C ARG A 380 -8.52 -7.80 -6.95
N ALA A 381 -7.22 -7.88 -7.17
CA ALA A 381 -6.51 -7.08 -8.16
C ALA A 381 -5.96 -7.95 -9.30
N ASP A 382 -5.64 -7.34 -10.44
CA ASP A 382 -4.72 -7.96 -11.39
C ASP A 382 -3.28 -7.57 -10.98
N TYR A 383 -2.42 -8.55 -10.72
CA TYR A 383 -1.02 -8.24 -10.34
C TYR A 383 -0.20 -7.80 -11.54
N SER A 384 -0.59 -8.18 -12.75
CA SER A 384 0.11 -7.76 -13.97
C SER A 384 0.01 -6.25 -14.21
N ASP A 385 -0.99 -5.57 -13.62
CA ASP A 385 -1.12 -4.11 -13.66
C ASP A 385 0.06 -3.36 -13.02
N PHE A 386 0.79 -3.99 -12.11
CA PHE A 386 1.81 -3.30 -11.33
C PHE A 386 3.09 -4.09 -11.06
N ALA A 387 3.07 -5.42 -11.13
CA ALA A 387 4.21 -6.27 -10.79
C ALA A 387 5.02 -6.69 -12.01
N GLU A 388 6.31 -6.35 -12.01
CA GLU A 388 7.29 -6.75 -13.00
C GLU A 388 7.95 -8.08 -12.61
N ILE A 389 7.46 -9.19 -13.17
CA ILE A 389 7.91 -10.55 -12.83
C ILE A 389 9.43 -10.72 -13.02
N HIS A 390 9.98 -10.15 -14.09
CA HIS A 390 11.41 -10.24 -14.39
C HIS A 390 12.26 -9.13 -13.74
N GLY A 391 11.64 -8.26 -12.94
CA GLY A 391 12.31 -7.10 -12.34
C GLY A 391 13.35 -7.47 -11.28
N TRP A 392 13.20 -8.62 -10.60
CA TRP A 392 14.07 -9.07 -9.53
C TRP A 392 15.55 -9.15 -9.92
N LYS A 393 15.83 -9.67 -11.12
CA LYS A 393 17.20 -9.87 -11.62
C LYS A 393 18.00 -8.57 -11.68
N TYR A 394 17.34 -7.43 -11.94
CA TYR A 394 17.99 -6.13 -12.03
C TYR A 394 18.38 -5.55 -10.67
N LEU A 395 17.82 -6.10 -9.59
CA LEU A 395 18.16 -5.76 -8.21
C LEU A 395 19.18 -6.75 -7.62
N GLY A 396 19.67 -7.70 -8.42
CA GLY A 396 20.47 -8.82 -7.96
C GLY A 396 19.69 -9.70 -6.98
N LEU A 397 18.40 -9.87 -7.23
CA LEU A 397 17.47 -10.71 -6.48
C LEU A 397 16.84 -11.79 -7.37
#